data_AF-A0A437QE54-F1
#
_entry.id   AF-A0A437QE54-F1
#
_cell.length_a   1.000
_cell.length_b   1.000
_cell.length_c   1.000
_cell.angle_alpha   90.00
_cell.angle_beta   90.00
_cell.angle_gamma   90.00
#
_symmetry.space_group_name_H-M   'P 1'
#
loop_
_entity.id
_entity.type
_entity.pdbx_description
1 polymer ?
#
loop_
_entity_poly.entity_id
_entity_poly.type
_entity_poly.pdbx_seq_one_letter_code
_entity_poly.pdbx_strand_id
1 'polypeptide(L)'
;MESLYRIIRQEEWHEVRKGQFIPRCGNDNNADRIHLNVREAVEHVAALYFAPEEKPMVLEISPLSFAAQLEWLEPDEHKPWRQPLANIPQLPIESVVNVYVLIHQEVDGQRTYKLGPAEPSQQSDGHYTGSCLCGGVRFSVAEFSSQAANCHCSMCRKFHGAAFGTLVAVEGLRWLSGRELLKEFTAPNGTVRSFCSCCGSSLGFRVKGAELDEMELAIATFDSEIPVTIDAQIYTAYKANWCVLDPDLPAFPDGRDS
;
A
#
# COMPACT_ATOMS: atom_id res chain seq x y z
N MET A 1 9.39 -0.03 9.32
CA MET A 1 8.80 0.51 10.56
C MET A 1 7.60 -0.36 10.88
N GLU A 2 7.39 -0.70 12.15
CA GLU A 2 6.30 -1.61 12.52
C GLU A 2 4.93 -0.94 12.34
N SER A 3 3.94 -1.71 11.90
CA SER A 3 2.55 -1.26 11.84
C SER A 3 2.02 -0.97 13.25
N LEU A 4 1.20 0.07 13.36
CA LEU A 4 0.47 0.42 14.58
C LEU A 4 -1.02 0.14 14.38
N TYR A 5 -1.80 0.18 15.44
CA TYR A 5 -3.21 -0.21 15.39
C TYR A 5 -4.12 0.78 16.09
N ARG A 6 -5.27 1.05 15.49
CA ARG A 6 -6.32 1.89 16.06
C ARG A 6 -7.63 1.11 16.11
N ILE A 7 -8.30 1.12 17.26
CA ILE A 7 -9.61 0.50 17.42
C ILE A 7 -10.66 1.59 17.30
N ILE A 8 -11.65 1.36 16.44
CA ILE A 8 -12.80 2.27 16.24
C ILE A 8 -14.10 1.46 16.25
N ARG A 9 -15.25 2.14 16.35
CA ARG A 9 -16.55 1.50 16.18
C ARG A 9 -16.86 1.31 14.70
N GLN A 10 -17.55 0.23 14.34
CA GLN A 10 -17.97 0.01 12.95
C GLN A 10 -18.84 1.16 12.40
N GLU A 11 -19.66 1.79 13.25
CA GLU A 11 -20.48 2.94 12.85
C GLU A 11 -19.63 4.18 12.49
N GLU A 12 -18.51 4.40 13.18
CA GLU A 12 -17.60 5.52 12.92
C GLU A 12 -16.93 5.34 11.55
N TRP A 13 -16.64 4.09 11.18
CA TRP A 13 -15.90 3.77 9.97
C TRP A 13 -16.59 4.21 8.67
N HIS A 14 -17.92 4.14 8.60
CA HIS A 14 -18.67 4.57 7.41
C HIS A 14 -18.49 6.06 7.11
N GLU A 15 -18.40 6.89 8.15
CA GLU A 15 -18.18 8.34 8.01
C GLU A 15 -16.70 8.67 7.87
N VAL A 16 -15.81 7.96 8.58
CA VAL A 16 -14.36 8.06 8.42
C VAL A 16 -13.97 7.89 6.96
N ARG A 17 -14.47 6.85 6.28
CA ARG A 17 -14.17 6.55 4.87
C ARG A 17 -14.51 7.68 3.89
N LYS A 18 -15.40 8.59 4.25
CA LYS A 18 -15.79 9.75 3.43
C LYS A 18 -14.97 11.00 3.78
N GLY A 19 -14.25 10.97 4.89
CA GLY A 19 -13.42 12.07 5.39
C GLY A 19 -11.95 11.93 5.01
N GLN A 20 -11.15 12.85 5.53
CA GLN A 20 -9.69 12.85 5.38
C GLN A 20 -8.97 12.28 6.62
N PHE A 21 -9.68 12.17 7.74
CA PHE A 21 -9.08 11.86 9.03
C PHE A 21 -9.96 10.92 9.85
N ILE A 22 -9.32 10.10 10.68
CA ILE A 22 -9.98 9.30 11.72
C ILE A 22 -10.21 10.20 12.94
N PRO A 23 -11.45 10.30 13.45
CA PRO A 23 -11.79 11.08 14.61
C PRO A 23 -10.98 10.71 15.85
N ARG A 24 -10.71 11.73 16.67
CA ARG A 24 -10.13 11.57 18.00
C ARG A 24 -11.12 10.90 18.93
N CYS A 25 -10.65 9.95 19.72
CA CYS A 25 -11.44 9.38 20.81
C CYS A 25 -11.32 10.24 22.07
N GLY A 26 -12.09 9.94 23.11
CA GLY A 26 -12.04 10.66 24.39
C GLY A 26 -10.64 10.73 24.99
N ASN A 27 -9.88 9.62 24.96
CA ASN A 27 -8.51 9.61 25.46
C ASN A 27 -7.60 10.52 24.65
N ASP A 28 -7.74 10.54 23.32
CA ASP A 28 -6.93 11.41 22.48
C ASP A 28 -7.14 12.88 22.81
N ASN A 29 -8.41 13.29 22.97
CA ASN A 29 -8.77 14.66 23.31
C ASN A 29 -8.21 15.04 24.69
N ASN A 30 -8.29 14.14 25.67
CA ASN A 30 -7.80 14.40 27.03
C ASN A 30 -6.27 14.56 27.10
N ALA A 31 -5.52 13.78 26.31
CA ALA A 31 -4.05 13.81 26.34
C ALA A 31 -3.42 14.74 25.30
N ASP A 32 -4.25 15.40 24.49
CA ASP A 32 -3.90 16.15 23.30
C ASP A 32 -2.88 15.45 22.36
N ARG A 33 -3.06 14.14 22.15
CA ARG A 33 -2.29 13.31 21.22
C ARG A 33 -3.10 12.11 20.73
N ILE A 34 -2.69 11.42 19.66
CA ILE A 34 -3.37 10.21 19.17
C ILE A 34 -2.80 8.96 19.84
N HIS A 35 -3.66 8.18 20.50
CA HIS A 35 -3.31 6.87 21.03
C HIS A 35 -3.42 5.80 19.95
N LEU A 36 -2.33 5.09 19.75
CA LEU A 36 -2.25 3.91 18.90
C LEU A 36 -1.88 2.70 19.78
N ASN A 37 -1.90 1.52 19.18
CA ASN A 37 -1.60 0.26 19.85
C ASN A 37 -0.53 -0.49 19.07
N VAL A 38 0.29 -1.24 19.79
CA VAL A 38 1.07 -2.33 19.21
C VAL A 38 0.17 -3.54 19.00
N ARG A 39 0.61 -4.49 18.15
CA ARG A 39 -0.22 -5.65 17.78
C ARG A 39 -0.71 -6.46 18.99
N GLU A 40 0.20 -6.74 19.92
CA GLU A 40 -0.07 -7.53 21.13
C GLU A 40 -1.09 -6.87 22.09
N ALA A 41 -1.29 -5.55 21.99
CA ALA A 41 -2.20 -4.82 22.85
C ALA A 41 -3.64 -4.77 22.33
N VAL A 42 -3.87 -5.03 21.04
CA VAL A 42 -5.15 -4.78 20.37
C VAL A 42 -6.32 -5.50 21.04
N GLU A 43 -6.19 -6.81 21.28
CA GLU A 43 -7.26 -7.63 21.85
C GLU A 43 -7.57 -7.22 23.30
N HIS A 44 -6.54 -6.87 24.08
CA HIS A 44 -6.69 -6.42 25.45
C HIS A 44 -7.38 -5.04 25.52
N VAL A 45 -6.93 -4.09 24.70
CA VAL A 45 -7.51 -2.75 24.65
C VAL A 45 -8.97 -2.79 24.15
N ALA A 46 -9.28 -3.66 23.19
CA ALA A 46 -10.65 -3.90 22.76
C ALA A 46 -11.53 -4.36 23.94
N ALA A 47 -11.06 -5.36 24.70
CA ALA A 47 -11.79 -5.91 25.84
C ALA A 47 -12.03 -4.88 26.95
N LEU A 48 -11.09 -3.96 27.19
CA LEU A 48 -11.22 -2.90 28.19
C LEU A 48 -12.24 -1.82 27.80
N TYR A 49 -12.19 -1.34 26.57
CA TYR A 49 -12.85 -0.08 26.20
C TYR A 49 -14.10 -0.23 25.31
N PHE A 50 -14.36 -1.41 24.75
CA PHE A 50 -15.46 -1.61 23.81
C PHE A 50 -16.39 -2.72 24.26
N ALA A 51 -17.70 -2.46 24.16
CA ALA A 51 -18.75 -3.43 24.32
C ALA A 51 -19.00 -4.23 23.02
N PRO A 52 -19.49 -5.48 23.08
CA PRO A 52 -19.75 -6.28 21.88
C PRO A 52 -20.74 -5.62 20.92
N GLU A 53 -21.73 -4.89 21.45
CA GLU A 53 -22.76 -4.21 20.68
C GLU A 53 -22.23 -3.02 19.88
N GLU A 54 -21.10 -2.42 20.31
CA GLU A 54 -20.41 -1.33 19.60
C GLU A 54 -19.68 -1.83 18.35
N LYS A 55 -19.59 -3.16 18.14
CA LYS A 55 -18.94 -3.81 17.01
C LYS A 55 -17.57 -3.19 16.69
N PRO A 56 -16.60 -3.29 17.62
CA PRO A 56 -15.29 -2.70 17.42
C PRO A 56 -14.58 -3.35 16.23
N MET A 57 -13.83 -2.55 15.49
CA MET A 57 -12.95 -2.98 14.39
C MET A 57 -11.57 -2.36 14.55
N VAL A 58 -10.60 -2.93 13.85
CA VAL A 58 -9.19 -2.54 14.00
C VAL A 58 -8.66 -2.03 12.67
N LEU A 59 -8.16 -0.81 12.68
CA LEU A 59 -7.41 -0.22 11.59
C LEU A 59 -5.93 -0.52 11.83
N GLU A 60 -5.27 -1.14 10.87
CA GLU A 60 -3.81 -1.19 10.82
C GLU A 60 -3.30 0.09 10.18
N ILE A 61 -2.31 0.70 10.81
CA ILE A 61 -1.82 2.05 10.54
C ILE A 61 -0.34 1.98 10.18
N SER A 62 0.01 2.53 9.03
CA SER A 62 1.40 2.81 8.66
C SER A 62 1.82 4.14 9.26
N PRO A 63 2.81 4.16 10.18
CA PRO A 63 3.24 5.40 10.82
C PRO A 63 4.15 6.27 9.95
N LEU A 64 4.44 5.88 8.70
CA LEU A 64 5.47 6.53 7.87
C LEU A 64 5.29 8.05 7.75
N SER A 65 4.05 8.54 7.58
CA SER A 65 3.77 9.98 7.40
C SER A 65 3.93 10.81 8.68
N PHE A 66 3.96 10.18 9.86
CA PHE A 66 4.05 10.85 11.15
C PHE A 66 5.10 10.25 12.10
N ALA A 67 6.03 9.44 11.57
CA ALA A 67 6.99 8.69 12.36
C ALA A 67 7.88 9.59 13.25
N ALA A 68 8.22 10.78 12.77
CA ALA A 68 9.01 11.76 13.52
C ALA A 68 8.26 12.37 14.72
N GLN A 69 6.94 12.22 14.77
CA GLN A 69 6.06 12.73 15.82
C GLN A 69 5.57 11.61 16.76
N LEU A 70 6.12 10.40 16.61
CA LEU A 70 5.75 9.25 17.41
C LEU A 70 6.59 9.19 18.69
N GLU A 71 5.92 9.26 19.83
CA GLU A 71 6.46 9.02 21.16
C GLU A 71 6.04 7.63 21.66
N TRP A 72 6.86 7.04 22.52
CA TRP A 72 6.60 5.74 23.11
C TRP A 72 6.63 5.87 24.63
N LEU A 73 5.52 5.52 25.29
CA LEU A 73 5.54 5.30 26.72
C LEU A 73 6.02 3.87 27.00
N GLU A 74 6.83 3.75 28.05
CA GLU A 74 7.30 2.47 28.53
C GLU A 74 6.17 1.68 29.22
N PRO A 75 6.26 0.34 29.28
CA PRO A 75 5.25 -0.51 29.91
C PRO A 75 5.05 -0.16 31.39
N ASP A 76 3.83 -0.34 31.87
CA ASP A 76 3.47 -0.19 33.28
C ASP A 76 2.71 -1.43 33.80
N GLU A 77 2.36 -1.44 35.08
CA GLU A 77 1.69 -2.57 35.74
C GLU A 77 0.34 -2.94 35.10
N HIS A 78 -0.36 -1.97 34.51
CA HIS A 78 -1.67 -2.16 33.88
C HIS A 78 -1.55 -2.40 32.37
N LYS A 79 -0.48 -1.88 31.75
CA LYS A 79 -0.21 -1.99 30.32
C LYS A 79 1.20 -2.55 30.12
N PRO A 80 1.37 -3.89 30.16
CA PRO A 80 2.65 -4.57 29.99
C PRO A 80 3.18 -4.55 28.54
N TRP A 81 2.92 -3.48 27.79
CA TRP A 81 3.39 -3.24 26.42
C TRP A 81 3.75 -1.78 26.23
N ARG A 82 4.60 -1.48 25.24
CA ARG A 82 4.94 -0.08 24.89
C ARG A 82 3.76 0.61 24.21
N GLN A 83 3.53 1.86 24.56
CA GLN A 83 2.33 2.58 24.13
C GLN A 83 2.72 3.66 23.12
N PRO A 84 2.37 3.51 21.83
CA PRO A 84 2.65 4.51 20.81
C PRO A 84 1.67 5.68 20.89
N LEU A 85 2.21 6.88 20.94
CA LEU A 85 1.47 8.15 20.97
C LEU A 85 1.94 9.02 19.82
N ALA A 86 1.04 9.41 18.92
CA ALA A 86 1.39 10.31 17.82
C ALA A 86 0.99 11.75 18.17
N ASN A 87 1.98 12.65 18.16
CA ASN A 87 1.80 14.09 18.36
C ASN A 87 1.34 14.77 17.05
N ILE A 88 0.15 14.38 16.60
CA ILE A 88 -0.51 14.89 15.40
C ILE A 88 -1.94 15.33 15.75
N PRO A 89 -2.51 16.33 15.04
CA PRO A 89 -3.83 16.85 15.36
C PRO A 89 -4.93 15.81 15.12
N GLN A 90 -4.83 15.03 14.04
CA GLN A 90 -5.75 13.95 13.69
C GLN A 90 -4.99 12.86 12.93
N LEU A 91 -5.49 11.63 13.01
CA LEU A 91 -4.87 10.49 12.32
C LEU A 91 -5.35 10.46 10.86
N PRO A 92 -4.46 10.58 9.85
CA PRO A 92 -4.89 10.65 8.46
C PRO A 92 -5.45 9.31 7.97
N ILE A 93 -6.54 9.32 7.19
CA ILE A 93 -7.14 8.08 6.71
C ILE A 93 -6.21 7.31 5.76
N GLU A 94 -5.37 8.00 5.01
CA GLU A 94 -4.37 7.40 4.12
C GLU A 94 -3.29 6.60 4.85
N SER A 95 -3.18 6.76 6.18
CA SER A 95 -2.32 5.92 7.00
C SER A 95 -2.88 4.52 7.23
N VAL A 96 -4.18 4.29 6.99
CA VAL A 96 -4.81 2.97 7.12
C VAL A 96 -4.32 2.03 6.02
N VAL A 97 -3.75 0.89 6.41
CA VAL A 97 -3.24 -0.16 5.51
C VAL A 97 -4.25 -1.27 5.34
N ASN A 98 -4.87 -1.72 6.44
CA ASN A 98 -5.87 -2.79 6.46
C ASN A 98 -6.93 -2.49 7.51
N VAL A 99 -8.09 -3.13 7.38
CA VAL A 99 -9.15 -3.11 8.38
C VAL A 99 -9.48 -4.55 8.75
N TYR A 100 -9.55 -4.84 10.04
CA TYR A 100 -9.83 -6.15 10.59
C TYR A 100 -11.09 -6.13 11.44
N VAL A 101 -11.85 -7.21 11.40
CA VAL A 101 -12.94 -7.44 12.35
C VAL A 101 -12.36 -7.91 13.69
N LEU A 102 -13.01 -7.53 14.79
CA LEU A 102 -12.79 -8.18 16.08
C LEU A 102 -13.93 -9.17 16.34
N ILE A 103 -13.56 -10.41 16.61
CA ILE A 103 -14.49 -11.48 16.95
C ILE A 103 -14.63 -11.49 18.46
N HIS A 104 -15.81 -11.10 18.94
CA HIS A 104 -16.14 -11.18 20.37
C HIS A 104 -16.19 -12.65 20.82
N GLN A 105 -15.64 -12.90 22.00
CA GLN A 105 -15.67 -14.19 22.69
C GLN A 105 -15.91 -13.98 24.18
N GLU A 106 -16.61 -14.92 24.81
CA GLU A 106 -16.76 -14.96 26.26
C GLU A 106 -15.96 -16.14 26.80
N VAL A 107 -15.00 -15.87 27.69
CA VAL A 107 -14.12 -16.88 28.29
C VAL A 107 -14.19 -16.68 29.80
N ASP A 108 -14.62 -17.71 30.53
CA ASP A 108 -14.76 -17.67 32.00
C ASP A 108 -15.59 -16.48 32.53
N GLY A 109 -16.63 -16.08 31.78
CA GLY A 109 -17.49 -14.93 32.10
C GLY A 109 -16.81 -13.57 31.88
N GLN A 110 -15.62 -13.55 31.27
CA GLN A 110 -14.93 -12.33 30.86
C GLN A 110 -15.11 -12.09 29.36
N ARG A 111 -15.37 -10.83 29.01
CA ARG A 111 -15.39 -10.35 27.64
C ARG A 111 -13.98 -10.36 27.07
N THR A 112 -13.80 -11.03 25.95
CA THR A 112 -12.54 -11.11 25.20
C THR A 112 -12.79 -10.86 23.72
N TYR A 113 -11.74 -10.51 22.99
CA TYR A 113 -11.80 -10.37 21.54
C TYR A 113 -10.63 -11.11 20.91
N LYS A 114 -10.87 -11.63 19.70
CA LYS A 114 -9.84 -12.15 18.81
C LYS A 114 -9.77 -11.30 17.56
N LEU A 115 -8.58 -10.96 17.10
CA LEU A 115 -8.45 -10.35 15.78
C LEU A 115 -8.84 -11.38 14.71
N GLY A 116 -9.90 -11.07 13.98
CA GLY A 116 -10.39 -11.89 12.88
C GLY A 116 -9.63 -11.62 11.58
N PRO A 117 -10.11 -12.17 10.46
CA PRO A 117 -9.57 -11.84 9.15
C PRO A 117 -9.73 -10.34 8.86
N ALA A 118 -8.93 -9.82 7.93
CA ALA A 118 -9.19 -8.51 7.36
C ALA A 118 -10.62 -8.49 6.78
N GLU A 119 -11.38 -7.42 7.01
CA GLU A 119 -12.66 -7.25 6.33
C GLU A 119 -12.40 -7.33 4.82
N PRO A 120 -13.14 -8.17 4.08
CA PRO A 120 -13.20 -8.02 2.64
C PRO A 120 -13.71 -6.61 2.40
N SER A 121 -12.88 -5.74 1.84
CA SER A 121 -13.20 -4.34 1.62
C SER A 121 -14.50 -4.25 0.81
N GLN A 122 -15.63 -4.00 1.46
CA GLN A 122 -16.88 -3.62 0.80
C GLN A 122 -16.75 -2.15 0.36
N GLN A 123 -15.84 -1.92 -0.58
CA GLN A 123 -15.72 -0.79 -1.48
C GLN A 123 -14.56 -1.12 -2.44
N SER A 124 -14.90 -1.19 -3.72
CA SER A 124 -14.06 -1.51 -4.86
C SER A 124 -12.97 -0.45 -5.10
N ASP A 125 -11.95 -0.44 -4.25
CA ASP A 125 -10.82 0.51 -4.31
C ASP A 125 -9.49 -0.25 -4.34
N GLY A 126 -9.21 -0.93 -5.45
CA GLY A 126 -7.90 -1.51 -5.75
C GLY A 126 -7.54 -2.78 -4.96
N HIS A 127 -7.66 -3.95 -5.60
CA HIS A 127 -7.36 -5.25 -4.99
C HIS A 127 -5.87 -5.50 -4.73
N TYR A 128 -4.99 -4.79 -5.44
CA TYR A 128 -3.55 -5.08 -5.44
C TYR A 128 -2.78 -3.82 -5.09
N THR A 129 -1.96 -3.92 -4.04
CA THR A 129 -1.17 -2.81 -3.54
C THR A 129 0.28 -2.93 -3.96
N GLY A 130 0.92 -1.77 -4.09
CA GLY A 130 2.34 -1.70 -4.38
C GLY A 130 2.99 -0.49 -3.74
N SER A 131 4.32 -0.55 -3.66
CA SER A 131 5.13 0.48 -3.05
C SER A 131 6.48 0.64 -3.75
N CYS A 132 7.10 1.80 -3.58
CA CYS A 132 8.52 1.93 -3.90
C CYS A 132 9.39 1.24 -2.84
N LEU A 133 10.69 1.06 -3.12
CA LEU A 133 11.63 0.36 -2.22
C LEU A 133 11.68 0.95 -0.81
N CYS A 134 11.52 2.27 -0.65
CA CYS A 134 11.51 2.90 0.67
C CYS A 134 10.12 2.96 1.32
N GLY A 135 9.07 2.47 0.66
CA GLY A 135 7.68 2.51 1.13
C GLY A 135 7.03 3.90 1.14
N GLY A 136 7.73 4.93 0.66
CA GLY A 136 7.22 6.32 0.70
C GLY A 136 6.09 6.54 -0.32
N VAL A 137 6.27 6.03 -1.53
CA VAL A 137 5.21 6.00 -2.56
C VAL A 137 4.45 4.69 -2.40
N ARG A 138 3.13 4.78 -2.26
CA ARG A 138 2.23 3.62 -2.18
C ARG A 138 1.05 3.83 -3.11
N PHE A 139 0.57 2.76 -3.71
CA PHE A 139 -0.55 2.79 -4.63
C PHE A 139 -1.41 1.53 -4.54
N SER A 140 -2.63 1.58 -5.05
CA SER A 140 -3.48 0.42 -5.31
C SER A 140 -4.00 0.43 -6.74
N VAL A 141 -4.32 -0.75 -7.28
CA VAL A 141 -4.96 -0.92 -8.60
C VAL A 141 -6.09 -1.93 -8.49
N ALA A 142 -7.16 -1.73 -9.26
CA ALA A 142 -8.33 -2.59 -9.26
C ALA A 142 -8.10 -3.83 -10.13
N GLU A 143 -7.61 -3.62 -11.34
CA GLU A 143 -7.45 -4.66 -12.34
C GLU A 143 -6.15 -4.50 -13.14
N PHE A 144 -5.77 -5.56 -13.84
CA PHE A 144 -4.61 -5.62 -14.73
C PHE A 144 -5.08 -5.93 -16.15
N SER A 145 -4.37 -5.38 -17.13
CA SER A 145 -4.49 -5.85 -18.51
C SER A 145 -4.15 -7.33 -18.62
N SER A 146 -4.83 -8.03 -19.53
CA SER A 146 -4.54 -9.42 -19.86
C SER A 146 -3.20 -9.62 -20.58
N GLN A 147 -2.55 -8.53 -21.00
CA GLN A 147 -1.27 -8.55 -21.70
C GLN A 147 -0.18 -7.91 -20.83
N ALA A 148 0.89 -8.67 -20.57
CA ALA A 148 2.07 -8.20 -19.85
C ALA A 148 3.33 -8.74 -20.52
N ALA A 149 4.28 -7.85 -20.82
CA ALA A 149 5.45 -8.22 -21.60
C ALA A 149 6.76 -7.85 -20.90
N ASN A 150 7.77 -8.69 -21.12
CA ASN A 150 9.17 -8.33 -20.88
C ASN A 150 9.63 -7.44 -22.05
N CYS A 151 9.82 -6.15 -21.78
CA CYS A 151 10.28 -5.19 -22.79
C CYS A 151 11.80 -5.02 -22.72
N HIS A 152 12.47 -5.44 -23.80
CA HIS A 152 13.93 -5.46 -23.92
C HIS A 152 14.52 -4.16 -24.50
N CYS A 153 13.69 -3.15 -24.78
CA CYS A 153 14.16 -1.90 -25.38
C CYS A 153 15.19 -1.21 -24.47
N SER A 154 16.06 -0.39 -25.08
CA SER A 154 17.14 0.28 -24.36
C SER A 154 16.64 1.20 -23.25
N MET A 155 15.47 1.83 -23.42
CA MET A 155 14.85 2.69 -22.41
C MET A 155 14.39 1.88 -21.20
N CYS A 156 13.69 0.76 -21.40
CA CYS A 156 13.22 -0.09 -20.29
C CYS A 156 14.40 -0.68 -19.52
N ARG A 157 15.43 -1.19 -20.20
CA ARG A 157 16.64 -1.69 -19.53
C ARG A 157 17.33 -0.63 -18.68
N LYS A 158 17.55 0.56 -19.24
CA LYS A 158 18.23 1.65 -18.54
C LYS A 158 17.40 2.21 -17.40
N PHE A 159 16.08 2.30 -17.57
CA PHE A 159 15.18 2.79 -16.53
C PHE A 159 15.09 1.83 -15.35
N HIS A 160 15.01 0.52 -15.59
CA HIS A 160 14.95 -0.49 -14.52
C HIS A 160 16.33 -0.92 -14.00
N GLY A 161 17.42 -0.58 -14.69
CA GLY A 161 18.74 -1.11 -14.37
C GLY A 161 18.83 -2.64 -14.55
N ALA A 162 18.05 -3.19 -15.48
CA ALA A 162 17.80 -4.63 -15.61
C ALA A 162 17.88 -5.12 -17.07
N ALA A 163 17.77 -6.43 -17.28
CA ALA A 163 17.81 -7.08 -18.60
C ALA A 163 16.67 -6.66 -19.54
N PHE A 164 15.54 -6.33 -18.92
CA PHE A 164 14.28 -5.87 -19.50
C PHE A 164 13.49 -5.14 -18.39
N GLY A 165 12.46 -4.39 -18.79
CA GLY A 165 11.42 -3.95 -17.87
C GLY A 165 10.16 -4.79 -18.08
N THR A 166 9.53 -5.24 -17.00
CA THR A 166 8.27 -5.97 -17.07
C THR A 166 7.16 -5.06 -16.57
N LEU A 167 6.29 -4.66 -17.49
CA LEU A 167 5.29 -3.63 -17.28
C LEU A 167 3.92 -4.20 -17.64
N VAL A 168 2.90 -3.70 -16.95
CA VAL A 168 1.50 -4.07 -17.19
C VAL A 168 0.63 -2.82 -17.10
N ALA A 169 -0.31 -2.67 -18.02
CA ALA A 169 -1.36 -1.66 -17.91
C ALA A 169 -2.32 -2.05 -16.78
N VAL A 170 -2.83 -1.05 -16.06
CA VAL A 170 -3.69 -1.25 -14.90
C VAL A 170 -4.94 -0.38 -14.99
N GLU A 171 -5.99 -0.78 -14.29
CA GLU A 171 -7.20 0.02 -14.12
C GLU A 171 -7.40 0.39 -12.64
N GLY A 172 -7.98 1.56 -12.41
CA GLY A 172 -8.26 2.04 -11.05
C GLY A 172 -7.01 2.33 -10.23
N LEU A 173 -5.92 2.82 -10.86
CA LEU A 173 -4.72 3.24 -10.16
C LEU A 173 -5.02 4.41 -9.21
N ARG A 174 -4.78 4.19 -7.92
CA ARG A 174 -4.89 5.21 -6.88
C ARG A 174 -3.58 5.34 -6.12
N TRP A 175 -3.13 6.57 -5.96
CA TRP A 175 -1.99 6.89 -5.11
C TRP A 175 -2.45 6.95 -3.66
N LEU A 176 -2.00 6.01 -2.85
CA LEU A 176 -2.34 5.90 -1.42
C LEU A 176 -1.47 6.85 -0.59
N SER A 177 -0.19 7.02 -0.95
CA SER A 177 0.70 7.98 -0.30
C SER A 177 1.89 8.35 -1.19
N GLY A 178 2.57 9.45 -0.87
CA GLY A 178 3.85 9.80 -1.47
C GLY A 178 3.78 10.27 -2.93
N ARG A 179 2.62 10.77 -3.39
CA ARG A 179 2.47 11.29 -4.75
C ARG A 179 3.44 12.45 -5.01
N GLU A 180 3.71 13.27 -4.01
CA GLU A 180 4.70 14.35 -4.02
C GLU A 180 6.15 13.88 -4.13
N LEU A 181 6.42 12.61 -3.79
CA LEU A 181 7.73 11.98 -3.94
C LEU A 181 7.97 11.46 -5.36
N LEU A 182 6.96 11.47 -6.22
CA LEU A 182 7.10 11.09 -7.63
C LEU A 182 7.89 12.16 -8.39
N LYS A 183 8.89 11.69 -9.14
CA LYS A 183 9.60 12.48 -10.15
C LYS A 183 9.44 11.84 -11.50
N GLU A 184 9.52 12.69 -12.51
CA GLU A 184 9.23 12.32 -13.89
C GLU A 184 10.42 12.62 -14.79
N PHE A 185 10.66 11.73 -15.75
CA PHE A 185 11.62 11.91 -16.82
C PHE A 185 10.94 11.64 -18.16
N THR A 186 10.90 12.66 -19.03
CA THR A 186 10.38 12.53 -20.39
C THR A 186 11.46 11.99 -21.32
N ALA A 187 11.24 10.79 -21.85
CA ALA A 187 12.14 10.16 -22.80
C ALA A 187 12.06 10.82 -24.18
N PRO A 188 13.07 10.63 -25.06
CA PRO A 188 13.09 11.25 -26.39
C PRO A 188 11.87 10.93 -27.28
N ASN A 189 11.21 9.80 -27.06
CA ASN A 189 9.98 9.41 -27.76
C ASN A 189 8.70 10.04 -27.17
N GLY A 190 8.83 10.93 -26.19
CA GLY A 190 7.73 11.62 -25.53
C GLY A 190 7.03 10.83 -24.42
N THR A 191 7.39 9.55 -24.21
CA THR A 191 6.87 8.78 -23.07
C THR A 191 7.48 9.27 -21.77
N VAL A 192 6.71 9.24 -20.68
CA VAL A 192 7.14 9.77 -19.38
C VAL A 192 7.38 8.60 -18.42
N ARG A 193 8.56 8.57 -17.79
CA ARG A 193 8.95 7.61 -16.76
C ARG A 193 8.73 8.21 -15.38
N SER A 194 8.09 7.47 -14.47
CA SER A 194 7.83 7.94 -13.09
C SER A 194 8.60 7.10 -12.08
N PHE A 195 9.30 7.75 -11.15
CA PHE A 195 10.13 7.09 -10.15
C PHE A 195 10.09 7.82 -8.80
N CYS A 196 10.42 7.09 -7.73
CA CYS A 196 10.52 7.68 -6.40
C CYS A 196 11.79 8.53 -6.27
N SER A 197 11.64 9.79 -5.87
CA SER A 197 12.77 10.71 -5.62
C SER A 197 13.66 10.30 -4.45
N CYS A 198 13.15 9.51 -3.50
CA CYS A 198 13.91 9.11 -2.32
C CYS A 198 14.81 7.89 -2.58
N CYS A 199 14.27 6.84 -3.21
CA CYS A 199 14.97 5.56 -3.39
C CYS A 199 15.30 5.23 -4.86
N GLY A 200 14.81 6.01 -5.82
CA GLY A 200 15.04 5.76 -7.24
C GLY A 200 14.23 4.61 -7.84
N SER A 201 13.30 3.98 -7.10
CA SER A 201 12.46 2.91 -7.66
C SER A 201 11.69 3.37 -8.88
N SER A 202 11.90 2.65 -9.98
CA SER A 202 11.24 2.81 -11.26
C SER A 202 9.83 2.23 -11.22
N LEU A 203 8.83 3.09 -11.07
CA LEU A 203 7.44 2.65 -10.84
C LEU A 203 6.72 2.29 -12.13
N GLY A 204 7.00 3.02 -13.22
CA GLY A 204 6.28 2.79 -14.45
C GLY A 204 6.53 3.85 -15.50
N PHE A 205 5.73 3.79 -16.56
CA PHE A 205 5.73 4.80 -17.60
C PHE A 205 4.34 5.02 -18.18
N ARG A 206 4.16 6.19 -18.78
CA ARG A 206 2.94 6.52 -19.50
C ARG A 206 3.26 7.09 -20.88
N VAL A 207 2.31 6.92 -21.80
CA VAL A 207 2.40 7.49 -23.14
C VAL A 207 2.31 9.01 -23.10
N LYS A 208 2.71 9.66 -24.19
CA LYS A 208 2.70 11.11 -24.28
C LYS A 208 1.28 11.65 -24.14
N GLY A 209 1.07 12.53 -23.15
CA GLY A 209 -0.22 13.18 -22.91
C GLY A 209 -1.19 12.38 -22.04
N ALA A 210 -0.82 11.16 -21.61
CA ALA A 210 -1.59 10.42 -20.62
C ALA A 210 -1.42 11.02 -19.22
N GLU A 211 -2.47 10.90 -18.42
CA GLU A 211 -2.49 11.33 -17.03
C GLU A 211 -1.66 10.38 -16.15
N LEU A 212 -1.29 10.84 -14.95
CA LEU A 212 -0.40 10.08 -14.06
C LEU A 212 -1.01 8.74 -13.59
N ASP A 213 -2.33 8.67 -13.47
CA ASP A 213 -3.11 7.49 -13.12
C ASP A 213 -3.37 6.54 -14.31
N GLU A 214 -3.00 6.92 -15.53
CA GLU A 214 -3.07 6.09 -16.75
C GLU A 214 -1.72 5.42 -17.07
N MET A 215 -0.93 5.12 -16.04
CA MET A 215 0.44 4.61 -16.16
C MET A 215 0.47 3.08 -16.26
N GLU A 216 1.36 2.55 -17.10
CA GLU A 216 1.77 1.15 -17.01
C GLU A 216 2.77 0.97 -15.86
N LEU A 217 2.46 0.06 -14.95
CA LEU A 217 3.24 -0.17 -13.74
C LEU A 217 4.24 -1.31 -13.91
N ALA A 218 5.40 -1.15 -13.28
CA ALA A 218 6.39 -2.19 -13.18
C ALA A 218 5.89 -3.25 -12.19
N ILE A 219 5.72 -4.49 -12.66
CA ILE A 219 5.13 -5.55 -11.82
C ILE A 219 5.95 -5.83 -10.55
N ALA A 220 7.24 -5.51 -10.58
CA ALA A 220 8.16 -5.66 -9.45
C ALA A 220 7.92 -4.65 -8.30
N THR A 221 6.94 -3.75 -8.44
CA THR A 221 6.58 -2.75 -7.43
C THR A 221 5.32 -3.12 -6.65
N PHE A 222 4.68 -4.26 -6.92
CA PHE A 222 3.58 -4.78 -6.13
C PHE A 222 4.08 -5.51 -4.88
N ASP A 223 3.40 -5.30 -3.75
CA ASP A 223 3.76 -5.84 -2.44
C ASP A 223 3.15 -7.23 -2.18
N SER A 224 2.20 -7.65 -3.01
CA SER A 224 1.50 -8.94 -2.93
C SER A 224 1.57 -9.71 -4.24
N GLU A 225 1.19 -10.99 -4.20
CA GLU A 225 0.98 -11.77 -5.42
C GLU A 225 -0.10 -11.09 -6.30
N ILE A 226 0.17 -11.04 -7.61
CA ILE A 226 -0.72 -10.46 -8.61
C ILE A 226 -1.07 -11.52 -9.66
N PRO A 227 -2.30 -11.53 -10.21
CA PRO A 227 -2.74 -12.48 -11.23
C PRO A 227 -2.24 -12.09 -12.64
N VAL A 228 -0.97 -11.71 -12.76
CA VAL A 228 -0.36 -11.30 -14.04
C VAL A 228 0.54 -12.41 -14.56
N THR A 229 0.24 -12.90 -15.76
CA THR A 229 1.10 -13.84 -16.48
C THR A 229 1.84 -13.09 -17.58
N ILE A 230 3.15 -13.25 -17.64
CA ILE A 230 3.95 -12.68 -18.75
C ILE A 230 3.72 -13.54 -19.98
N ASP A 231 3.25 -12.94 -21.06
CA ASP A 231 2.83 -13.67 -22.27
C ASP A 231 3.70 -13.34 -23.50
N ALA A 232 4.64 -12.39 -23.38
CA ALA A 232 5.52 -12.02 -24.49
C ALA A 232 6.86 -11.43 -24.04
N GLN A 233 7.85 -11.53 -24.93
CA GLN A 233 9.10 -10.78 -24.92
C GLN A 233 9.11 -9.84 -26.12
N ILE A 234 9.13 -8.53 -25.90
CA ILE A 234 9.06 -7.51 -26.97
C ILE A 234 10.33 -6.67 -27.04
N TYR A 235 10.58 -6.07 -28.20
CA TYR A 235 11.77 -5.28 -28.53
C TYR A 235 13.07 -6.08 -28.38
N THR A 236 13.04 -7.37 -28.70
CA THR A 236 14.16 -8.30 -28.51
C THR A 236 15.34 -8.03 -29.42
N ALA A 237 15.15 -7.30 -30.53
CA ALA A 237 16.26 -6.80 -31.36
C ALA A 237 17.20 -5.88 -30.57
N TYR A 238 16.70 -5.27 -29.49
CA TYR A 238 17.46 -4.40 -28.60
C TYR A 238 17.91 -5.10 -27.33
N LYS A 239 17.72 -6.42 -27.15
CA LYS A 239 18.04 -7.15 -25.91
C LYS A 239 19.49 -6.97 -25.47
N ALA A 240 19.75 -7.17 -24.18
CA ALA A 240 21.13 -7.14 -23.70
C ALA A 240 21.89 -8.33 -24.29
N ASN A 241 23.16 -8.14 -24.65
CA ASN A 241 23.99 -9.21 -25.19
C ASN A 241 24.14 -10.37 -24.17
N TRP A 242 24.05 -10.08 -22.88
CA TRP A 242 24.09 -11.04 -21.78
C TRP A 242 22.72 -11.61 -21.37
N CYS A 243 21.62 -11.13 -21.95
CA CYS A 243 20.28 -11.63 -21.66
C CYS A 243 19.93 -12.78 -22.63
N VAL A 244 19.62 -13.94 -22.06
CA VAL A 244 19.03 -15.08 -22.78
C VAL A 244 17.51 -14.91 -22.75
N LEU A 245 16.87 -15.07 -23.92
CA LEU A 245 15.41 -15.01 -24.01
C LEU A 245 14.80 -16.31 -23.50
N ASP A 246 13.64 -16.21 -22.85
CA ASP A 246 12.85 -17.37 -22.47
C ASP A 246 12.35 -18.09 -23.74
N PRO A 247 12.70 -19.38 -23.95
CA PRO A 247 12.28 -20.11 -25.14
C PRO A 247 10.78 -20.41 -25.17
N ASP A 248 10.10 -20.38 -24.03
CA ASP A 248 8.68 -20.70 -23.90
C ASP A 248 7.77 -19.48 -24.09
N LEU A 249 8.34 -18.28 -24.18
CA LEU A 249 7.62 -17.03 -24.43
C LEU A 249 7.81 -16.55 -25.88
N PRO A 250 6.72 -16.20 -26.59
CA PRO A 250 6.79 -15.52 -27.88
C PRO A 250 7.75 -14.33 -27.85
N ALA A 251 8.68 -14.26 -28.80
CA ALA A 251 9.72 -13.24 -28.88
C ALA A 251 9.55 -12.39 -30.14
N PHE A 252 9.33 -11.10 -29.95
CA PHE A 252 9.10 -10.12 -31.01
C PHE A 252 10.29 -9.17 -31.12
N PRO A 253 10.86 -8.94 -32.31
CA PRO A 253 12.00 -8.03 -32.48
C PRO A 253 11.66 -6.59 -32.11
N ASP A 254 10.40 -6.17 -32.32
CA ASP A 254 9.85 -4.86 -31.97
C ASP A 254 8.60 -5.02 -31.07
N GLY A 255 7.48 -4.35 -31.37
CA GLY A 255 6.23 -4.50 -30.61
C GLY A 255 5.51 -5.84 -30.85
N ARG A 256 4.37 -6.05 -30.18
CA ARG A 256 3.56 -7.28 -30.36
C ARG A 256 3.06 -7.50 -31.79
N ASP A 257 2.96 -6.44 -32.58
CA ASP A 257 2.46 -6.47 -33.96
C ASP A 257 3.56 -6.70 -35.00
N SER A 258 4.80 -6.97 -34.58
CA SER A 258 5.97 -7.13 -35.47
C SER A 258 6.17 -8.56 -35.96
#